data_AF-A0A5C3NWC8-F1
#
_entry.id   AF-A0A5C3NWC8-F1
#
_cell.length_a   1.000
_cell.length_b   1.000
_cell.length_c   1.000
_cell.angle_alpha   90.00
_cell.angle_beta   90.00
_cell.angle_gamma   90.00
#
_symmetry.space_group_name_H-M   'P 1'
#
loop_
_entity.id
_entity.type
_entity.pdbx_description
1 polymer ?
#
loop_
_entity_poly.entity_id
_entity_poly.type
_entity_poly.pdbx_seq_one_letter_code
_entity_poly.pdbx_strand_id
1 'polypeptide(L)'
;MAHARQSGDTGADDSKRRKARPVKNSTLTKRQKLLRQARNRRYYQRRKMRNGAALSEHAGHRGLQQQVPSHAGDATQPQNNRMTGHPKDSNDKVAHGGTGKRRGGKAGLSLNDTPCPGPVGIAHGSSVGNMAHIDTLNQELLSWGYMEDRVKYCRALDKNLARALRASPVTRAAWIADMEEWLADGDDFAEELCAIAERGVSPTILSVIFTVQYMIAAVEARLEML
;
A
#
# COMPACT_ATOMS: atom_id res chain seq x y z
N MET A 1 59.49 51.70 -26.53
CA MET A 1 59.17 50.73 -27.61
C MET A 1 58.39 49.60 -26.96
N ALA A 2 57.28 49.08 -27.45
CA ALA A 2 56.28 49.45 -28.44
C ALA A 2 55.07 48.56 -28.11
N HIS A 3 53.88 49.04 -28.43
CA HIS A 3 52.59 48.42 -28.14
C HIS A 3 52.44 46.98 -28.65
N ALA A 4 51.67 46.16 -27.92
CA ALA A 4 50.79 45.17 -28.56
C ALA A 4 49.60 44.86 -27.63
N ARG A 5 48.48 45.55 -27.92
CA ARG A 5 47.14 45.18 -27.47
C ARG A 5 46.70 43.96 -28.26
N GLN A 6 46.21 42.91 -27.61
CA GLN A 6 45.33 41.94 -28.26
C GLN A 6 44.10 41.71 -27.38
N SER A 7 43.04 42.37 -27.80
CA SER A 7 41.67 42.21 -27.38
C SER A 7 41.16 40.87 -27.93
N GLY A 8 41.05 39.87 -27.07
CA GLY A 8 40.40 38.60 -27.39
C GLY A 8 38.92 38.68 -27.03
N ASP A 9 38.12 38.97 -28.04
CA ASP A 9 36.66 38.96 -28.07
C ASP A 9 36.11 37.60 -27.56
N THR A 10 35.66 37.55 -26.30
CA THR A 10 34.93 36.39 -25.78
C THR A 10 33.48 36.53 -26.21
N GLY A 11 33.19 36.00 -27.41
CA GLY A 11 31.84 35.84 -27.93
C GLY A 11 30.95 35.16 -26.89
N ALA A 12 30.03 35.95 -26.33
CA ALA A 12 28.93 35.46 -25.52
C ALA A 12 28.00 34.66 -26.44
N ASP A 13 28.27 33.35 -26.54
CA ASP A 13 27.34 32.38 -27.08
C ASP A 13 26.17 32.28 -26.10
N ASP A 14 25.19 33.18 -26.28
CA ASP A 14 23.86 33.16 -25.69
C ASP A 14 23.07 31.98 -26.31
N SER A 15 23.59 30.79 -26.04
CA SER A 15 22.94 29.51 -26.22
C SER A 15 21.76 29.47 -25.25
N LYS A 16 20.68 30.12 -25.68
CA LYS A 16 19.32 30.01 -25.17
C LYS A 16 19.06 28.55 -24.81
N ARG A 17 19.25 28.26 -23.52
CA ARG A 17 19.00 26.99 -22.87
C ARG A 17 17.48 26.76 -22.93
N ARG A 18 17.01 26.41 -24.12
CA ARG A 18 15.66 25.93 -24.38
C ARG A 18 15.52 24.73 -23.47
N LYS A 19 14.87 24.95 -22.32
CA LYS A 19 14.46 23.90 -21.38
C LYS A 19 13.73 22.88 -22.25
N ALA A 20 14.42 21.77 -22.54
CA ALA A 20 13.87 20.68 -23.31
C ALA A 20 12.58 20.29 -22.61
N ARG A 21 11.44 20.59 -23.26
CA ARG A 21 10.16 20.12 -22.76
C ARG A 21 10.30 18.60 -22.68
N PRO A 22 10.03 17.97 -21.52
CA PRO A 22 10.13 16.53 -21.39
C PRO A 22 9.30 15.91 -22.50
N VAL A 23 9.99 15.17 -23.38
CA VAL A 23 9.36 14.41 -24.45
C VAL A 23 8.36 13.50 -23.76
N LYS A 24 7.07 13.78 -23.95
CA LYS A 24 5.99 12.93 -23.46
C LYS A 24 6.06 11.63 -24.26
N ASN A 25 6.93 10.71 -23.82
CA ASN A 25 6.92 9.31 -24.25
C ASN A 25 5.63 8.69 -23.70
N SER A 26 4.50 9.06 -24.29
CA SER A 26 3.17 8.53 -24.02
C SER A 26 3.02 7.17 -24.70
N THR A 27 3.96 6.27 -24.46
CA THR A 27 3.75 4.84 -24.63
C THR A 27 3.25 4.28 -23.30
N LEU A 28 2.34 5.00 -22.63
CA LEU A 28 1.53 4.34 -21.63
C LEU A 28 0.73 3.29 -22.38
N THR A 29 1.03 2.02 -22.16
CA THR A 29 0.32 0.91 -22.77
C THR A 29 -1.18 1.12 -22.51
N LYS A 30 -2.04 0.67 -23.44
CA LYS A 30 -3.50 0.80 -23.27
C LYS A 30 -3.96 0.31 -21.89
N ARG A 31 -3.27 -0.73 -21.36
CA ARG A 31 -3.41 -1.26 -20.00
C ARG A 31 -3.10 -0.22 -18.92
N GLN A 32 -1.99 0.51 -18.96
CA GLN A 32 -1.68 1.52 -17.94
C GLN A 32 -2.70 2.67 -17.92
N LYS A 33 -3.22 3.10 -19.08
CA LYS A 33 -4.30 4.10 -19.11
C LYS A 33 -5.55 3.58 -18.42
N LEU A 34 -5.90 2.31 -18.64
CA LEU A 34 -7.06 1.67 -18.01
C LEU A 34 -6.87 1.51 -16.50
N LEU A 35 -5.71 1.06 -16.04
CA LEU A 35 -5.40 0.95 -14.60
C LEU A 35 -5.45 2.31 -13.91
N ARG A 36 -4.81 3.34 -14.50
CA ARG A 36 -4.87 4.71 -13.97
C ARG A 36 -6.28 5.28 -13.97
N GLN A 37 -7.05 5.01 -15.01
CA GLN A 37 -8.45 5.42 -15.09
C GLN A 37 -9.31 4.70 -14.04
N ALA A 38 -9.09 3.41 -13.81
CA ALA A 38 -9.76 2.64 -12.78
C ALA A 38 -9.41 3.17 -11.37
N ARG A 39 -8.12 3.45 -11.11
CA ARG A 39 -7.67 4.05 -9.84
C ARG A 39 -8.27 5.43 -9.61
N ASN A 40 -8.21 6.31 -10.61
CA ASN A 40 -8.86 7.62 -10.56
C ASN A 40 -10.36 7.49 -10.34
N ARG A 41 -11.04 6.56 -11.02
CA ARG A 41 -12.48 6.33 -10.85
C ARG A 41 -12.82 5.90 -9.42
N ARG A 42 -12.07 4.96 -8.84
CA ARG A 42 -12.23 4.52 -7.45
C ARG A 42 -12.02 5.69 -6.48
N TYR A 43 -10.93 6.44 -6.67
CA TYR A 43 -10.64 7.66 -5.90
C TYR A 43 -11.82 8.65 -5.92
N TYR A 44 -12.35 8.98 -7.10
CA TYR A 44 -13.47 9.92 -7.21
C TYR A 44 -14.78 9.34 -6.66
N GLN A 45 -15.04 8.05 -6.82
CA GLN A 45 -16.21 7.40 -6.22
C GLN A 45 -16.15 7.45 -4.70
N ARG A 46 -15.01 7.10 -4.09
CA ARG A 46 -14.82 7.19 -2.63
C ARG A 46 -14.92 8.61 -2.13
N ARG A 47 -14.25 9.56 -2.78
CA ARG A 47 -14.36 10.99 -2.45
C ARG A 47 -15.80 11.50 -2.53
N LYS A 48 -16.57 11.04 -3.52
CA LYS A 48 -18.00 11.39 -3.64
C LYS A 48 -18.81 10.83 -2.47
N MET A 49 -18.58 9.59 -2.03
CA MET A 49 -19.28 9.01 -0.88
C MET A 49 -18.93 9.73 0.43
N ARG A 50 -17.64 10.04 0.64
CA ARG A 50 -17.16 10.76 1.84
C ARG A 50 -17.73 12.18 1.94
N ASN A 51 -17.75 12.91 0.83
CA ASN A 51 -18.32 14.26 0.80
C ASN A 51 -19.85 14.26 0.75
N GLY A 52 -20.47 13.22 0.17
CA GLY A 52 -21.92 13.07 0.10
C GLY A 52 -22.56 12.73 1.44
N ALA A 53 -21.89 11.93 2.28
CA ALA A 53 -22.36 11.62 3.62
C ALA A 53 -22.45 12.87 4.52
N ALA A 54 -21.47 13.78 4.43
CA ALA A 54 -21.44 15.03 5.19
C ALA A 54 -22.54 16.04 4.80
N LEU A 55 -23.09 15.95 3.58
CA LEU A 55 -24.17 16.83 3.11
C LEU A 55 -25.57 16.28 3.44
N SER A 56 -25.69 14.98 3.73
CA SER A 56 -26.99 14.35 4.05
C SER A 56 -27.42 14.54 5.52
N GLU A 57 -26.49 14.78 6.45
CA GLU A 57 -26.83 14.93 7.88
C GLU A 57 -27.42 16.30 8.25
N HIS A 58 -27.28 17.32 7.39
CA HIS A 58 -27.86 18.65 7.65
C HIS A 58 -29.24 18.91 7.01
N ALA A 59 -29.75 17.98 6.20
CA ALA A 59 -31.05 18.16 5.53
C ALA A 59 -32.25 17.49 6.24
N GLY A 60 -32.03 16.74 7.33
CA GLY A 60 -33.04 15.78 7.83
C GLY A 60 -33.68 16.02 9.20
N HIS A 61 -33.28 17.04 9.98
CA HIS A 61 -33.85 17.28 11.32
C HIS A 61 -34.84 18.46 11.35
N ARG A 62 -35.91 18.36 10.56
CA ARG A 62 -37.15 19.09 10.83
C ARG A 62 -38.31 18.10 10.77
N GLY A 63 -38.86 17.83 11.94
CA GLY A 63 -39.62 16.63 12.24
C GLY A 63 -40.93 16.48 11.50
N LEU A 64 -41.25 15.21 11.23
CA LEU A 64 -42.62 14.71 11.25
C LEU A 64 -42.61 13.39 12.03
N GLN A 65 -43.19 13.47 13.22
CA GLN A 65 -43.54 12.36 14.09
C GLN A 65 -44.62 11.55 13.37
N GLN A 66 -44.22 10.49 12.66
CA GLN A 66 -45.15 9.57 12.02
C GLN A 66 -45.11 8.25 12.78
N GLN A 67 -46.20 7.98 13.50
CA GLN A 67 -46.47 6.69 14.15
C GLN A 67 -46.51 5.59 13.09
N VAL A 68 -45.76 4.51 13.32
CA VAL A 68 -45.84 3.28 12.51
C VAL A 68 -46.27 2.13 13.43
N PRO A 69 -47.29 1.35 13.05
CA PRO A 69 -47.72 0.18 13.80
C PRO A 69 -46.82 -1.03 13.57
N SER A 70 -46.61 -1.78 14.64
CA SER A 70 -45.90 -3.06 14.68
C SER A 70 -46.61 -4.14 13.87
N HIS A 71 -45.93 -4.71 12.87
CA HIS A 71 -46.26 -6.02 12.34
C HIS A 71 -45.04 -6.95 12.38
N ALA A 72 -45.26 -8.10 13.03
CA ALA A 72 -44.39 -9.24 13.08
C ALA A 72 -44.46 -10.04 11.77
N GLY A 73 -43.33 -10.64 11.39
CA GLY A 73 -43.15 -11.52 10.23
C GLY A 73 -41.66 -11.53 9.87
N ASP A 74 -40.85 -12.40 10.45
CA ASP A 74 -40.64 -13.82 10.13
C ASP A 74 -39.80 -14.07 8.86
N ALA A 75 -38.82 -14.95 9.06
CA ALA A 75 -38.04 -15.74 8.11
C ALA A 75 -37.25 -15.05 6.99
N THR A 76 -35.91 -15.13 7.09
CA THR A 76 -35.06 -16.08 6.31
C THR A 76 -33.68 -15.46 6.08
N GLN A 77 -32.67 -16.04 6.72
CA GLN A 77 -31.28 -15.59 6.67
C GLN A 77 -30.52 -16.44 5.63
N PRO A 78 -29.97 -15.88 4.54
CA PRO A 78 -29.08 -16.63 3.67
C PRO A 78 -27.66 -16.66 4.25
N GLN A 79 -27.16 -17.87 4.49
CA GLN A 79 -25.76 -18.15 4.80
C GLN A 79 -24.87 -17.86 3.58
N ASN A 80 -24.00 -16.87 3.68
CA ASN A 80 -22.91 -16.68 2.73
C ASN A 80 -21.61 -17.22 3.32
N ASN A 81 -21.25 -18.44 2.89
CA ASN A 81 -19.92 -19.01 3.05
C ASN A 81 -18.90 -18.20 2.26
N ARG A 82 -18.07 -17.42 2.96
CA ARG A 82 -16.88 -16.77 2.40
C ARG A 82 -15.66 -17.63 2.73
N MET A 83 -15.24 -18.48 1.79
CA MET A 83 -13.90 -19.07 1.81
C MET A 83 -12.90 -18.04 1.30
N THR A 84 -12.19 -17.37 2.20
CA THR A 84 -10.97 -16.63 1.86
C THR A 84 -9.80 -17.62 1.84
N GLY A 85 -9.44 -18.06 0.63
CA GLY A 85 -8.25 -18.87 0.41
C GLY A 85 -7.01 -17.99 0.31
N HIS A 86 -6.29 -17.80 1.41
CA HIS A 86 -4.89 -17.36 1.35
C HIS A 86 -3.99 -18.53 0.92
N PRO A 87 -2.93 -18.29 0.14
CA PRO A 87 -1.91 -19.28 -0.14
C PRO A 87 -1.19 -19.62 1.16
N LYS A 88 -1.57 -20.75 1.76
CA LYS A 88 -0.91 -21.33 2.92
C LYS A 88 0.44 -21.89 2.45
N ASP A 89 1.53 -21.24 2.84
CA ASP A 89 2.88 -21.78 2.73
C ASP A 89 2.97 -23.07 3.56
N SER A 90 2.62 -24.19 2.94
CA SER A 90 2.82 -25.53 3.48
C SER A 90 4.25 -25.92 3.16
N ASN A 91 5.18 -25.49 4.02
CA ASN A 91 6.57 -25.89 3.95
C ASN A 91 6.77 -27.17 4.75
N ASP A 92 6.48 -28.31 4.11
CA ASP A 92 6.93 -29.62 4.54
C ASP A 92 7.63 -30.32 3.37
N LYS A 93 8.97 -30.33 3.41
CA LYS A 93 9.74 -31.57 3.24
C LYS A 93 11.19 -31.40 3.66
N VAL A 94 11.44 -32.03 4.80
CA VAL A 94 12.69 -32.56 5.32
C VAL A 94 13.47 -33.34 4.26
N ALA A 95 14.77 -33.09 4.15
CA ALA A 95 15.77 -34.16 3.99
C ALA A 95 17.14 -33.72 4.53
N HIS A 96 17.69 -34.62 5.34
CA HIS A 96 18.88 -34.58 6.17
C HIS A 96 20.22 -34.31 5.47
N GLY A 97 21.17 -33.76 6.23
CA GLY A 97 22.60 -34.06 6.04
C GLY A 97 23.54 -32.95 6.52
N GLY A 98 23.97 -32.99 7.78
CA GLY A 98 25.05 -32.10 8.25
C GLY A 98 25.19 -32.04 9.77
N THR A 99 25.83 -33.05 10.33
CA THR A 99 26.23 -33.13 11.75
C THR A 99 27.27 -32.07 12.09
N GLY A 100 26.87 -31.05 12.85
CA GLY A 100 27.74 -30.01 13.41
C GLY A 100 27.52 -29.84 14.92
N LYS A 101 28.43 -30.42 15.70
CA LYS A 101 28.48 -30.48 17.18
C LYS A 101 28.51 -29.10 17.86
N ARG A 102 27.81 -29.02 19.01
CA ARG A 102 28.11 -28.23 20.22
C ARG A 102 27.81 -26.71 20.13
N ARG A 103 27.42 -26.00 21.19
CA ARG A 103 27.11 -26.22 22.62
C ARG A 103 26.57 -24.85 23.09
N GLY A 104 25.73 -24.85 24.12
CA GLY A 104 25.55 -23.67 24.96
C GLY A 104 24.09 -23.29 25.15
N GLY A 105 23.50 -23.89 26.18
CA GLY A 105 22.25 -23.39 26.73
C GLY A 105 22.42 -21.93 27.17
N LYS A 106 21.48 -21.10 26.73
CA LYS A 106 21.07 -19.91 27.45
C LYS A 106 19.56 -20.04 27.66
N ALA A 107 19.18 -20.60 28.80
CA ALA A 107 17.95 -20.22 29.46
C ALA A 107 18.12 -18.73 29.81
N GLY A 108 17.49 -17.87 29.02
CA GLY A 108 17.61 -16.43 29.13
C GLY A 108 16.25 -15.80 28.97
N LEU A 109 15.55 -15.69 30.11
CA LEU A 109 14.59 -14.64 30.43
C LEU A 109 13.43 -14.46 29.43
N SER A 110 12.32 -15.16 29.72
CA SER A 110 10.98 -14.64 29.46
C SER A 110 10.83 -13.37 30.32
N LEU A 111 11.14 -12.22 29.74
CA LEU A 111 10.94 -10.91 30.34
C LEU A 111 10.12 -10.10 29.34
N ASN A 112 8.81 -10.07 29.62
CA ASN A 112 7.79 -9.25 28.99
C ASN A 112 7.49 -9.63 27.54
N ASP A 113 6.33 -10.28 27.34
CA ASP A 113 5.53 -10.14 26.12
C ASP A 113 5.17 -8.66 25.98
N THR A 114 6.15 -7.84 25.67
CA THR A 114 5.97 -6.45 25.27
C THR A 114 5.34 -6.58 23.90
N PRO A 115 4.08 -6.16 23.70
CA PRO A 115 3.42 -6.27 22.41
C PRO A 115 4.36 -5.68 21.39
N CYS A 116 4.84 -6.49 20.44
CA CYS A 116 5.76 -6.01 19.42
C CYS A 116 5.06 -4.82 18.77
N PRO A 117 5.57 -3.58 18.94
CA PRO A 117 4.86 -2.41 18.50
C PRO A 117 4.67 -2.54 17.00
N GLY A 118 3.41 -2.48 16.57
CA GLY A 118 3.07 -2.52 15.15
C GLY A 118 3.75 -1.40 14.37
N PRO A 119 3.69 -1.43 13.04
CA PRO A 119 4.40 -0.46 12.19
C PRO A 119 4.04 1.00 12.52
N VAL A 120 2.81 1.26 12.95
CA VAL A 120 2.37 2.57 13.42
C VAL A 120 2.50 2.67 14.94
N GLY A 121 3.40 3.55 15.40
CA GLY A 121 3.57 3.88 16.81
C GLY A 121 2.48 4.82 17.33
N ILE A 122 1.99 4.57 18.54
CA ILE A 122 0.97 5.39 19.21
C ILE A 122 1.64 6.61 19.87
N ALA A 123 1.21 7.82 19.49
CA ALA A 123 1.69 9.04 20.15
C ALA A 123 1.11 9.15 21.57
N HIS A 124 1.96 9.51 22.54
CA HIS A 124 1.55 9.78 23.92
C HIS A 124 0.48 10.89 23.94
N GLY A 125 -0.74 10.57 24.38
CA GLY A 125 -1.88 11.51 24.42
C GLY A 125 -2.98 11.24 23.40
N SER A 126 -2.88 10.17 22.59
CA SER A 126 -3.97 9.74 21.72
C SER A 126 -5.19 9.26 22.53
N SER A 127 -6.40 9.58 22.07
CA SER A 127 -7.62 9.08 22.71
C SER A 127 -7.69 7.55 22.64
N VAL A 128 -8.38 6.92 23.60
CA VAL A 128 -8.54 5.45 23.66
C VAL A 128 -9.16 4.89 22.37
N GLY A 129 -10.12 5.61 21.77
CA GLY A 129 -10.72 5.22 20.49
C GLY A 129 -9.73 5.24 19.33
N ASN A 130 -8.77 6.16 19.32
CA ASN A 130 -7.71 6.18 18.30
C ASN A 130 -6.74 5.00 18.47
N MET A 131 -6.44 4.59 19.71
CA MET A 131 -5.52 3.47 19.95
C MET A 131 -6.04 2.15 19.38
N ALA A 132 -7.29 1.79 19.67
CA ALA A 132 -7.89 0.55 19.14
C ALA A 132 -7.95 0.52 17.60
N HIS A 133 -8.16 1.68 16.98
CA HIS A 133 -8.13 1.81 15.53
C HIS A 133 -6.71 1.61 14.96
N ILE A 134 -5.70 2.23 15.56
CA ILE A 134 -4.29 2.04 15.16
C ILE A 134 -3.84 0.58 15.34
N ASP A 135 -4.28 -0.09 16.42
CA ASP A 135 -3.97 -1.50 16.64
C ASP A 135 -4.60 -2.39 15.57
N THR A 136 -5.87 -2.13 15.22
CA THR A 136 -6.55 -2.83 14.12
C THR A 136 -5.80 -2.63 12.80
N LEU A 137 -5.46 -1.38 12.46
CA LEU A 137 -4.72 -1.05 11.24
C LEU A 137 -3.34 -1.71 11.19
N ASN A 138 -2.64 -1.79 12.33
CA ASN A 138 -1.36 -2.49 12.43
C ASN A 138 -1.50 -3.98 12.13
N GLN A 139 -2.53 -4.64 12.64
CA GLN A 139 -2.81 -6.05 12.35
C GLN A 139 -3.16 -6.25 10.88
N GLU A 140 -3.97 -5.37 10.31
CA GLU A 140 -4.36 -5.43 8.91
C GLU A 140 -3.15 -5.24 7.98
N LEU A 141 -2.29 -4.24 8.23
CA LEU A 141 -1.04 -4.04 7.49
C LEU A 141 -0.13 -5.26 7.55
N LEU A 142 0.03 -5.88 8.72
CA LEU A 142 0.83 -7.10 8.86
C LEU A 142 0.21 -8.28 8.09
N SER A 143 -1.11 -8.44 8.13
CA SER A 143 -1.83 -9.48 7.38
C SER A 143 -1.75 -9.28 5.86
N TRP A 144 -1.74 -8.02 5.41
CA TRP A 144 -1.54 -7.65 4.00
C TRP A 144 -0.11 -7.97 3.52
N GLY A 145 0.84 -8.14 4.44
CA GLY A 145 2.24 -8.46 4.11
C GLY A 145 3.15 -7.23 4.11
N TYR A 146 2.83 -6.22 4.93
CA TYR A 146 3.71 -5.08 5.17
C TYR A 146 5.12 -5.56 5.56
N MET A 147 6.13 -4.95 4.93
CA MET A 147 7.54 -5.24 5.21
C MET A 147 8.35 -3.94 5.25
N GLU A 148 8.98 -3.67 6.40
CA GLU A 148 9.85 -2.50 6.57
C GLU A 148 11.15 -2.61 5.74
N ASP A 149 11.73 -3.81 5.64
CA ASP A 149 12.91 -4.05 4.82
C ASP A 149 12.55 -4.13 3.33
N ARG A 150 12.66 -2.96 2.67
CA ARG A 150 12.43 -2.76 1.24
C ARG A 150 13.29 -3.66 0.34
N VAL A 151 14.54 -3.93 0.73
CA VAL A 151 15.46 -4.75 -0.07
C VAL A 151 15.01 -6.22 -0.02
N LYS A 152 14.67 -6.70 1.18
CA LYS A 152 14.12 -8.04 1.36
C LYS A 152 12.80 -8.21 0.62
N TYR A 153 11.91 -7.22 0.68
CA TYR A 153 10.65 -7.21 -0.06
C TYR A 153 10.87 -7.31 -1.58
N CYS A 154 11.69 -6.43 -2.16
CA CYS A 154 11.97 -6.46 -3.60
C CYS A 154 12.57 -7.80 -4.07
N ARG A 155 13.50 -8.38 -3.30
CA ARG A 155 14.05 -9.71 -3.62
C ARG A 155 13.00 -10.82 -3.59
N ALA A 156 12.09 -10.79 -2.63
CA ALA A 156 10.99 -11.74 -2.54
C ALA A 156 10.01 -11.58 -3.73
N LEU A 157 9.68 -10.33 -4.07
CA LEU A 157 8.84 -9.99 -5.21
C LEU A 157 9.47 -10.46 -6.53
N ASP A 158 10.75 -10.19 -6.76
CA ASP A 158 11.46 -10.62 -7.97
C ASP A 158 11.53 -12.15 -8.08
N LYS A 159 11.69 -12.86 -6.96
CA LYS A 159 11.62 -14.33 -6.91
C LYS A 159 10.22 -14.85 -7.28
N ASN A 160 9.17 -14.21 -6.79
CA ASN A 160 7.78 -14.56 -7.10
C ASN A 160 7.45 -14.28 -8.57
N LEU A 161 7.89 -13.13 -9.11
CA LEU A 161 7.75 -12.81 -10.53
C LEU A 161 8.46 -13.85 -11.42
N ALA A 162 9.71 -14.19 -11.10
CA ALA A 162 10.46 -15.21 -11.84
C ALA A 162 9.80 -16.61 -11.78
N ARG A 163 9.05 -16.91 -10.71
CA ARG A 163 8.24 -18.13 -10.61
C ARG A 163 7.00 -18.04 -11.51
N ALA A 164 6.26 -16.93 -11.47
CA ALA A 164 5.08 -16.70 -12.29
C ALA A 164 5.40 -16.71 -13.81
N LEU A 165 6.55 -16.15 -14.19
CA LEU A 165 7.04 -16.17 -15.58
C LEU A 165 7.33 -17.59 -16.09
N ARG A 166 7.82 -18.49 -15.24
CA ARG A 166 8.09 -19.89 -15.61
C ARG A 166 6.86 -20.79 -15.51
N ALA A 167 5.80 -20.33 -14.83
CA ALA A 167 4.58 -21.08 -14.66
C ALA A 167 3.73 -21.09 -15.95
N SER A 168 2.68 -21.94 -15.94
CA SER A 168 1.70 -21.99 -17.03
C SER A 168 1.00 -20.62 -17.21
N PRO A 169 0.47 -20.31 -18.40
CA PRO A 169 -0.28 -19.07 -18.64
C PRO A 169 -1.45 -18.86 -17.65
N VAL A 170 -2.15 -19.94 -17.30
CA VAL A 170 -3.26 -19.90 -16.33
C VAL A 170 -2.77 -19.52 -14.94
N THR A 171 -1.69 -20.16 -14.47
CA THR A 171 -1.08 -19.85 -13.17
C THR A 171 -0.53 -18.42 -13.12
N ARG A 172 0.07 -17.95 -14.23
CA ARG A 172 0.55 -16.57 -14.34
C ARG A 172 -0.60 -15.57 -14.28
N ALA A 173 -1.71 -15.83 -14.98
CA ALA A 173 -2.89 -14.98 -14.95
C ALA A 173 -3.51 -14.90 -13.55
N ALA A 174 -3.58 -16.03 -12.83
CA ALA A 174 -4.02 -16.05 -11.43
C ALA A 174 -3.12 -15.18 -10.54
N TRP A 175 -1.79 -15.32 -10.66
CA TRP A 175 -0.86 -14.49 -9.90
C TRP A 175 -1.01 -12.99 -10.22
N ILE A 176 -1.24 -12.62 -11.49
CA ILE A 176 -1.50 -11.23 -11.87
C ILE A 176 -2.78 -10.72 -11.18
N ALA A 177 -3.85 -11.51 -11.19
CA ALA A 177 -5.10 -11.15 -10.53
C ALA A 177 -4.91 -10.96 -9.01
N ASP A 178 -4.18 -11.87 -8.37
CA ASP A 178 -3.85 -11.77 -6.93
C ASP A 178 -3.06 -10.49 -6.62
N MET A 179 -2.10 -10.12 -7.48
CA MET A 179 -1.34 -8.87 -7.31
C MET A 179 -2.20 -7.62 -7.56
N GLU A 180 -3.15 -7.67 -8.50
CA GLU A 180 -4.08 -6.56 -8.76
C GLU A 180 -5.09 -6.38 -7.60
N GLU A 181 -5.53 -7.45 -6.95
CA GLU A 181 -6.31 -7.39 -5.71
C GLU A 181 -5.46 -6.83 -4.56
N TRP A 182 -4.25 -7.35 -4.36
CA TRP A 182 -3.32 -6.88 -3.34
C TRP A 182 -3.01 -5.38 -3.45
N LEU A 183 -2.86 -4.86 -4.67
CA LEU A 183 -2.69 -3.43 -4.94
C LEU A 183 -3.91 -2.60 -4.53
N ALA A 184 -5.11 -3.12 -4.70
CA ALA A 184 -6.34 -2.43 -4.30
C ALA A 184 -6.39 -2.27 -2.77
N ASP A 185 -6.06 -3.31 -2.02
CA ASP A 185 -5.98 -3.25 -0.56
C ASP A 185 -4.89 -2.29 -0.09
N GLY A 186 -3.74 -2.28 -0.79
CA GLY A 186 -2.65 -1.35 -0.51
C GLY A 186 -3.03 0.12 -0.68
N ASP A 187 -3.77 0.45 -1.75
CA ASP A 187 -4.28 1.81 -1.97
C ASP A 187 -5.20 2.24 -0.83
N ASP A 188 -6.01 1.32 -0.29
CA ASP A 188 -6.94 1.58 0.82
C ASP A 188 -6.17 1.87 2.12
N PHE A 189 -5.14 1.08 2.43
CA PHE A 189 -4.23 1.36 3.54
C PHE A 189 -3.50 2.69 3.40
N ALA A 190 -3.00 3.01 2.21
CA ALA A 190 -2.31 4.27 1.96
C ALA A 190 -3.24 5.48 2.19
N GLU A 191 -4.51 5.38 1.75
CA GLU A 191 -5.52 6.42 1.92
C GLU A 191 -5.90 6.60 3.41
N GLU A 192 -6.08 5.49 4.14
CA GLU A 192 -6.37 5.51 5.57
C GLU A 192 -5.21 6.09 6.41
N LEU A 193 -3.97 5.64 6.16
CA LEU A 193 -2.79 6.17 6.82
C LEU A 193 -2.61 7.67 6.56
N CYS A 194 -2.89 8.14 5.33
CA CYS A 194 -2.88 9.58 5.03
C CYS A 194 -3.94 10.34 5.84
N ALA A 195 -5.16 9.78 5.97
CA ALA A 195 -6.21 10.39 6.78
C ALA A 195 -5.85 10.45 8.28
N ILE A 196 -5.08 9.49 8.79
CA ILE A 196 -4.54 9.53 10.15
C ILE A 196 -3.45 10.59 10.26
N ALA A 197 -2.52 10.66 9.30
CA ALA A 197 -1.45 11.65 9.28
C ALA A 197 -1.98 13.11 9.23
N GLU A 198 -3.11 13.34 8.56
CA GLU A 198 -3.79 14.65 8.53
C GLU A 198 -4.28 15.12 9.91
N ARG A 199 -4.57 14.19 10.83
CA ARG A 199 -5.00 14.49 12.21
C ARG A 199 -3.82 14.77 13.14
N GLY A 200 -2.61 14.39 12.75
CA GLY A 200 -1.40 14.54 13.53
C GLY A 200 -0.21 13.90 12.81
N VAL A 201 0.79 14.71 12.48
CA VAL A 201 1.96 14.25 11.75
C VAL A 201 2.91 13.55 12.71
N SER A 202 2.87 12.21 12.74
CA SER A 202 3.91 11.39 13.37
C SER A 202 4.95 10.99 12.32
N PRO A 203 6.26 11.19 12.57
CA PRO A 203 7.32 10.72 11.68
C PRO A 203 7.21 9.22 11.38
N THR A 204 6.76 8.42 12.35
CA THR A 204 6.53 6.99 12.18
C THR A 204 5.44 6.71 11.14
N ILE A 205 4.30 7.41 11.21
CA ILE A 205 3.20 7.25 10.25
C ILE A 205 3.68 7.61 8.83
N LEU A 206 4.43 8.70 8.67
CA LEU A 206 4.98 9.08 7.37
C LEU A 206 5.93 8.02 6.80
N SER A 207 6.75 7.38 7.65
CA SER A 207 7.62 6.26 7.24
C SER A 207 6.81 5.05 6.76
N VAL A 208 5.73 4.70 7.46
CA VAL A 208 4.82 3.61 7.07
C VAL A 208 4.14 3.94 5.74
N ILE A 209 3.56 5.13 5.59
CA ILE A 209 2.94 5.60 4.33
C ILE A 209 3.91 5.46 3.17
N PHE A 210 5.13 5.97 3.34
CA PHE A 210 6.16 5.90 2.30
C PHE A 210 6.52 4.45 1.97
N THR A 211 6.60 3.56 2.96
CA THR A 211 6.90 2.14 2.76
C THR A 211 5.77 1.43 2.01
N VAL A 212 4.51 1.65 2.40
CA VAL A 212 3.32 1.10 1.70
C VAL A 212 3.30 1.57 0.24
N GLN A 213 3.47 2.88 0.00
CA GLN A 213 3.52 3.43 -1.37
C GLN A 213 4.69 2.86 -2.19
N TYR A 214 5.84 2.64 -1.56
CA TYR A 214 6.97 1.99 -2.22
C TYR A 214 6.64 0.56 -2.64
N MET A 215 6.03 -0.22 -1.75
CA MET A 215 5.65 -1.61 -2.05
C MET A 215 4.63 -1.68 -3.19
N ILE A 216 3.60 -0.81 -3.18
CA ILE A 216 2.62 -0.65 -4.26
C ILE A 216 3.33 -0.36 -5.59
N ALA A 217 4.17 0.68 -5.62
CA ALA A 217 4.89 1.07 -6.84
C ALA A 217 5.83 -0.04 -7.35
N ALA A 218 6.43 -0.80 -6.45
CA ALA A 218 7.28 -1.92 -6.82
C ALA A 218 6.48 -3.02 -7.54
N VAL A 219 5.30 -3.40 -7.02
CA VAL A 219 4.41 -4.39 -7.67
C VAL A 219 3.90 -3.88 -9.01
N GLU A 220 3.42 -2.64 -9.08
CA GLU A 220 2.98 -2.01 -10.34
C GLU A 220 4.07 -2.11 -11.40
N ALA A 221 5.32 -1.73 -11.08
CA ALA A 221 6.44 -1.80 -12.01
C ALA A 221 6.74 -3.23 -12.51
N ARG A 222 6.56 -4.25 -11.68
CA ARG A 222 6.76 -5.65 -12.11
C ARG A 222 5.62 -6.15 -12.98
N LEU A 223 4.38 -5.77 -12.66
CA LEU A 223 3.22 -6.11 -13.48
C LEU A 223 3.28 -5.47 -14.87
N GLU A 224 3.97 -4.33 -15.00
CA GLU A 224 4.24 -3.68 -16.29
C GLU A 224 5.28 -4.40 -17.15
N MET A 225 6.15 -5.21 -16.54
CA MET A 225 7.16 -6.00 -17.26
C MET A 225 6.60 -7.30 -17.86
N LEU A 226 5.39 -7.71 -17.45
CA LEU A 226 4.69 -8.90 -17.92
C LEU A 226 3.84 -8.62 -19.17
#